data_AF-A0A351ME45-F1
#
_entry.id   AF-A0A351ME45-F1
#
_cell.length_a   1.000
_cell.length_b   1.000
_cell.length_c   1.000
_cell.angle_alpha   90.00
_cell.angle_beta   90.00
_cell.angle_gamma   90.00
#
_symmetry.space_group_name_H-M   'P 1'
#
loop_
_entity.id
_entity.type
_entity.pdbx_description
1 polymer ?
#
loop_
_entity_poly.entity_id
_entity_poly.type
_entity_poly.pdbx_seq_one_letter_code
_entity_poly.pdbx_strand_id
1 'polypeptide(L)'
;MRTRLITLVTVVGTALLPASALARDPALIGVEQLVISAETPPSDLQRFGLTRELLEAAVKEGLGTRVGTADTTRDQLNLRLDANLVMYNFYSWGVRLEVERALAIDGQPGAYTRRVVWSNGRSGGTLLPQDARRLATVARELAEELRGELAR
;
A
#
# COMPACT_ATOMS: atom_id res chain seq x y z
N MET A 1 -51.91 -16.17 0.08
CA MET A 1 -50.75 -16.65 -0.70
C MET A 1 -49.62 -15.65 -0.53
N ARG A 2 -48.45 -16.10 -0.04
CA ARG A 2 -47.34 -15.26 0.44
C ARG A 2 -46.48 -14.77 -0.73
N THR A 3 -46.46 -13.45 -0.93
CA THR A 3 -45.56 -12.73 -1.85
C THR A 3 -44.12 -12.89 -1.34
N ARG A 4 -43.28 -13.60 -2.09
CA ARG A 4 -41.85 -13.72 -1.81
C ARG A 4 -41.14 -12.47 -2.34
N LEU A 5 -40.77 -11.57 -1.43
CA LEU A 5 -39.75 -10.55 -1.70
C LEU A 5 -38.42 -11.27 -1.94
N ILE A 6 -37.88 -11.17 -3.15
CA ILE A 6 -36.51 -11.58 -3.43
C ILE A 6 -35.63 -10.38 -3.09
N THR A 7 -34.92 -10.47 -1.97
CA THR A 7 -33.90 -9.51 -1.56
C THR A 7 -32.76 -9.53 -2.57
N LEU A 8 -32.62 -8.43 -3.31
CA LEU A 8 -31.49 -8.16 -4.18
C LEU A 8 -30.24 -8.03 -3.30
N VAL A 9 -29.37 -9.05 -3.31
CA VAL A 9 -28.04 -8.95 -2.72
C VAL A 9 -27.19 -8.15 -3.70
N THR A 10 -27.05 -6.85 -3.44
CA THR A 10 -26.10 -5.99 -4.11
C THR A 10 -24.70 -6.47 -3.73
N VAL A 11 -24.09 -7.27 -4.60
CA VAL A 11 -22.64 -7.52 -4.54
C VAL A 11 -21.99 -6.17 -4.78
N VAL A 12 -21.46 -5.58 -3.71
CA VAL A 12 -20.53 -4.46 -3.78
C VAL A 12 -19.29 -5.02 -4.48
N GLY A 13 -19.30 -4.95 -5.81
CA GLY A 13 -18.11 -5.11 -6.61
C GLY A 13 -17.16 -4.01 -6.19
N THR A 14 -16.14 -4.36 -5.41
CA THR A 14 -14.98 -3.53 -5.19
C THR A 14 -14.45 -3.16 -6.56
N ALA A 15 -14.65 -1.90 -6.94
CA ALA A 15 -14.29 -1.38 -8.23
C ALA A 15 -12.82 -1.73 -8.53
N LEU A 16 -12.58 -2.19 -9.77
CA LEU A 16 -11.26 -2.17 -10.37
C LEU A 16 -10.62 -0.81 -10.06
N LEU A 17 -9.43 -0.84 -9.45
CA LEU A 17 -8.61 0.32 -9.15
C LEU A 17 -8.48 1.20 -10.41
N PRO A 18 -9.00 2.43 -10.44
CA PRO A 18 -8.54 3.40 -11.41
C PRO A 18 -7.11 3.75 -11.04
N ALA A 19 -6.16 3.48 -11.93
CA ALA A 19 -4.84 4.08 -11.89
C ALA A 19 -5.02 5.58 -12.10
N SER A 20 -5.02 6.35 -11.01
CA SER A 20 -5.02 7.80 -11.07
C SER A 20 -3.62 8.28 -11.41
N ALA A 21 -3.33 8.41 -12.71
CA ALA A 21 -2.26 9.29 -13.19
C ALA A 21 -2.83 10.72 -13.36
N LEU A 22 -1.98 11.71 -13.07
CA LEU A 22 -2.18 13.17 -13.19
C LEU A 22 -2.94 13.90 -12.05
N ALA A 23 -2.19 14.18 -10.98
CA ALA A 23 -2.04 15.53 -10.43
C ALA A 23 -0.74 15.56 -9.62
N ARG A 24 0.03 16.66 -9.64
CA ARG A 24 1.02 16.91 -8.57
C ARG A 24 0.22 16.87 -7.28
N ASP A 25 0.42 15.89 -6.40
CA ASP A 25 -0.22 15.96 -5.09
C ASP A 25 0.64 16.91 -4.24
N PRO A 26 0.22 18.18 -4.02
CA PRO A 26 1.00 19.11 -3.20
C PRO A 26 1.23 18.56 -1.79
N ALA A 27 0.50 17.52 -1.39
CA ALA A 27 0.61 16.88 -0.09
C ALA A 27 1.88 16.03 0.09
N LEU A 28 2.65 15.71 -0.98
CA LEU A 28 3.98 15.09 -0.88
C LEU A 28 5.13 16.09 -0.68
N ILE A 29 4.87 17.39 -0.90
CA ILE A 29 5.89 18.43 -0.77
C ILE A 29 6.36 18.53 0.69
N GLY A 30 7.68 18.52 0.90
CA GLY A 30 8.28 18.60 2.24
C GLY A 30 8.29 17.29 3.02
N VAL A 31 8.03 16.14 2.40
CA VAL A 31 8.31 14.82 3.00
C VAL A 31 9.81 14.59 2.96
N GLU A 32 10.49 14.72 4.09
CA GLU A 32 11.95 14.53 4.18
C GLU A 32 12.34 13.11 4.62
N GLN A 33 11.54 12.50 5.51
CA GLN A 33 11.80 11.18 6.07
C GLN A 33 10.49 10.40 6.21
N LEU A 34 10.52 9.14 5.78
CA LEU A 34 9.40 8.22 5.94
C LEU A 34 9.71 7.15 6.99
N VAL A 35 8.75 6.88 7.86
CA VAL A 35 8.77 5.72 8.77
C VAL A 35 8.03 4.57 8.10
N ILE A 36 8.72 3.46 7.84
CA ILE A 36 8.13 2.30 7.16
C ILE A 36 7.38 1.42 8.16
N SER A 37 6.12 1.14 7.86
CA SER A 37 5.28 0.16 8.55
C SER A 37 4.83 -0.89 7.55
N ALA A 38 5.33 -2.12 7.68
CA ALA A 38 4.99 -3.23 6.78
C ALA A 38 4.05 -4.23 7.44
N GLU A 39 3.01 -4.63 6.72
CA GLU A 39 2.14 -5.73 7.10
C GLU A 39 2.90 -7.06 7.12
N THR A 40 2.61 -7.91 8.11
CA THR A 40 3.17 -9.26 8.18
C THR A 40 2.53 -10.13 7.09
N PRO A 41 3.32 -10.75 6.20
CA PRO A 41 2.76 -11.61 5.15
C PRO A 41 1.99 -12.80 5.74
N PRO A 42 0.98 -13.35 5.06
CA PRO A 42 0.35 -14.60 5.47
C PRO A 42 1.36 -15.74 5.58
N SER A 43 1.08 -16.68 6.49
CA SER A 43 1.98 -17.81 6.82
C SER A 43 2.42 -18.61 5.60
N ASP A 44 1.55 -18.78 4.60
CA ASP A 44 1.89 -19.49 3.38
C ASP A 44 2.96 -18.74 2.58
N LEU A 45 2.84 -17.44 2.37
CA LEU A 45 3.88 -16.65 1.69
C LEU A 45 5.19 -16.60 2.50
N GLN A 46 5.09 -16.56 3.84
CA GLN A 46 6.27 -16.64 4.72
C GLN A 46 7.03 -17.96 4.56
N ARG A 47 6.33 -19.10 4.44
CA ARG A 47 6.95 -20.41 4.21
C ARG A 47 7.78 -20.45 2.93
N PHE A 48 7.42 -19.65 1.94
CA PHE A 48 8.17 -19.52 0.67
C PHE A 48 9.15 -18.34 0.66
N GLY A 49 9.44 -17.77 1.84
CA GLY A 49 10.50 -16.80 2.04
C GLY A 49 10.09 -15.35 1.80
N LEU A 50 8.80 -15.03 1.72
CA LEU A 50 8.33 -13.65 1.80
C LEU A 50 8.10 -13.27 3.27
N THR A 51 9.12 -12.67 3.87
CA THR A 51 9.07 -12.17 5.25
C THR A 51 8.78 -10.67 5.28
N ARG A 52 8.29 -10.15 6.42
CA ARG A 52 8.10 -8.71 6.63
C ARG A 52 9.42 -7.95 6.43
N GLU A 53 10.52 -8.48 6.96
CA GLU A 53 11.85 -7.88 6.90
C GLU A 53 12.35 -7.74 5.46
N LEU A 54 12.05 -8.73 4.61
CA LEU A 54 12.37 -8.71 3.19
C LEU A 54 11.60 -7.60 2.46
N LEU A 55 10.31 -7.44 2.76
CA LEU A 55 9.51 -6.37 2.17
C LEU A 55 9.97 -4.99 2.63
N GLU A 56 10.26 -4.83 3.92
CA GLU A 56 10.83 -3.58 4.44
C GLU A 56 12.19 -3.27 3.81
N ALA A 57 13.06 -4.27 3.68
CA ALA A 57 14.36 -4.11 3.04
C ALA A 57 14.22 -3.68 1.57
N ALA A 58 13.32 -4.31 0.82
CA ALA A 58 13.05 -3.97 -0.58
C ALA A 58 12.52 -2.54 -0.74
N VAL A 59 11.62 -2.10 0.14
CA VAL A 59 11.15 -0.70 0.15
C VAL A 59 12.27 0.27 0.50
N LYS A 60 13.09 -0.04 1.51
CA LYS A 60 14.24 0.79 1.91
C LYS A 60 15.24 0.95 0.76
N GLU A 61 15.50 -0.13 0.04
CA GLU A 61 16.35 -0.15 -1.15
C GLU A 61 15.78 0.76 -2.25
N GLY A 62 14.49 0.62 -2.58
CA GLY A 62 13.84 1.44 -3.61
C GLY A 62 13.77 2.94 -3.27
N LEU A 63 13.55 3.28 -1.99
CA LEU A 63 13.59 4.66 -1.50
C LEU A 63 15.00 5.26 -1.48
N GLY A 64 16.04 4.43 -1.46
CA GLY A 64 17.44 4.85 -1.54
C GLY A 64 17.88 5.78 -0.40
N THR A 65 17.68 5.38 0.86
CA THR A 65 18.15 6.03 2.12
C THR A 65 17.32 7.17 2.76
N ARG A 66 16.15 7.55 2.23
CA ARG A 66 15.26 8.57 2.86
C ARG A 66 14.38 8.05 4.03
N VAL A 67 14.87 7.08 4.81
CA VAL A 67 14.09 6.40 5.83
C VAL A 67 14.52 6.87 7.22
N GLY A 68 13.60 7.50 7.95
CA GLY A 68 13.82 7.98 9.31
C GLY A 68 13.47 6.91 10.34
N THR A 69 14.03 7.03 11.55
CA THR A 69 13.61 6.23 12.70
C THR A 69 12.23 6.69 13.19
N ALA A 70 11.44 5.73 13.67
CA ALA A 70 10.04 5.91 14.07
C ALA A 70 9.87 7.04 15.11
N ASP A 71 9.30 8.14 14.66
CA ASP A 71 8.75 9.20 15.50
C ASP A 71 7.30 9.40 15.02
N THR A 72 6.34 9.37 15.94
CA THR A 72 4.91 9.34 15.65
C THR A 72 4.40 10.65 15.04
N THR A 73 5.23 11.69 15.08
CA THR A 73 5.01 12.99 14.42
C THR A 73 5.41 13.02 12.95
N ARG A 74 6.10 11.99 12.44
CA ARG A 74 6.62 11.95 11.07
C ARG A 74 5.65 11.28 10.09
N ASP A 75 5.89 11.57 8.81
CA ASP A 75 5.19 10.93 7.69
C ASP A 75 5.45 9.42 7.69
N GLN A 76 4.39 8.63 7.54
CA GLN A 76 4.42 7.17 7.63
C GLN A 76 4.20 6.55 6.25
N LEU A 77 5.05 5.60 5.88
CA LEU A 77 4.86 4.77 4.69
C LEU A 77 4.32 3.40 5.11
N ASN A 78 3.06 3.13 4.79
CA ASN A 78 2.40 1.85 5.03
C ASN A 78 2.55 0.95 3.81
N LEU A 79 3.16 -0.23 4.00
CA LEU A 79 3.20 -1.30 3.01
C LEU A 79 2.18 -2.37 3.39
N ARG A 80 1.27 -2.66 2.45
CA ARG A 80 0.15 -3.60 2.61
C ARG A 80 0.16 -4.66 1.53
N LEU A 81 -0.34 -5.85 1.86
CA LEU A 81 -0.52 -6.95 0.92
C LEU A 81 -2.00 -7.15 0.64
N ASP A 82 -2.38 -6.97 -0.62
CA ASP A 82 -3.76 -7.19 -1.08
C ASP A 82 -3.87 -8.59 -1.69
N ALA A 83 -4.88 -9.35 -1.28
CA ALA A 83 -5.23 -10.63 -1.88
C ALA A 83 -6.58 -10.54 -2.60
N ASN A 84 -6.61 -10.89 -3.88
CA ASN A 84 -7.83 -11.01 -4.65
C ASN A 84 -8.04 -12.47 -5.01
N LEU A 85 -9.19 -13.03 -4.62
CA LEU A 85 -9.56 -14.38 -5.02
C LEU A 85 -9.83 -14.40 -6.53
N VAL A 86 -9.16 -15.31 -7.23
CA VAL A 86 -9.35 -15.58 -8.66
C VAL A 86 -10.03 -16.95 -8.82
N MET A 87 -10.45 -17.28 -10.04
CA MET A 87 -11.03 -18.59 -10.37
C MET A 87 -10.18 -19.76 -9.86
N TYR A 88 -10.86 -20.85 -9.48
CA TYR A 88 -10.27 -22.11 -9.00
C TYR A 88 -9.48 -22.02 -7.68
N ASN A 89 -9.88 -21.14 -6.75
CA ASN A 89 -9.25 -20.98 -5.43
C ASN A 89 -7.79 -20.51 -5.47
N PHE A 90 -7.34 -19.94 -6.59
CA PHE A 90 -6.04 -19.27 -6.64
C PHE A 90 -6.19 -17.82 -6.20
N TYR A 91 -5.21 -17.31 -5.44
CA TYR A 91 -5.15 -15.90 -5.07
C TYR A 91 -4.19 -15.16 -6.01
N SER A 92 -4.64 -14.02 -6.53
CA SER A 92 -3.75 -13.01 -7.08
C SER A 92 -3.35 -12.08 -5.95
N TRP A 93 -2.05 -11.85 -5.81
CA TRP A 93 -1.51 -10.99 -4.76
C TRP A 93 -1.03 -9.67 -5.35
N GLY A 94 -1.12 -8.61 -4.56
CA GLY A 94 -0.61 -7.29 -4.88
C GLY A 94 0.09 -6.66 -3.69
N VAL A 95 0.95 -5.70 -3.99
CA VAL A 95 1.55 -4.81 -2.99
C VAL A 95 0.93 -3.44 -3.15
N ARG A 96 0.61 -2.81 -2.02
CA ARG A 96 0.19 -1.42 -1.96
C ARG A 96 1.08 -0.64 -1.02
N LEU A 97 1.49 0.55 -1.44
CA LEU A 97 2.17 1.53 -0.62
C LEU A 97 1.26 2.74 -0.41
N GLU A 98 1.15 3.21 0.84
CA GLU A 98 0.36 4.37 1.22
C GLU A 98 1.22 5.30 2.07
N VAL A 99 1.36 6.57 1.67
CA VAL A 99 2.00 7.60 2.51
C VAL A 99 0.90 8.31 3.29
N GLU A 100 1.02 8.23 4.62
CA GLU A 100 0.13 8.88 5.56
C GLU A 100 0.86 10.04 6.25
N ARG A 101 0.25 11.22 6.23
CA ARG A 101 0.83 12.46 6.75
C ARG A 101 -0.10 13.13 7.74
N ALA A 102 0.48 13.73 8.77
CA ALA A 102 -0.21 14.65 9.65
C ALA A 102 -0.32 16.03 8.98
N LEU A 103 -1.53 16.46 8.67
CA LEU A 103 -1.82 17.76 8.08
C LEU A 103 -2.47 18.66 9.13
N ALA A 104 -2.02 19.90 9.25
CA ALA A 104 -2.65 20.87 10.14
C ALA A 104 -4.11 21.13 9.70
N ILE A 105 -5.01 21.31 10.66
CA ILE A 105 -6.40 21.68 10.37
C ILE A 105 -6.48 23.21 10.31
N ASP A 106 -6.94 23.74 9.18
CA ASP A 106 -7.11 25.17 8.98
C ASP A 106 -8.00 25.77 10.08
N GLY A 107 -7.52 26.86 10.69
CA GLY A 107 -8.23 27.56 11.76
C GLY A 107 -8.15 26.91 13.14
N GLN A 108 -7.40 25.82 13.31
CA GLN A 108 -7.17 25.18 14.62
C GLN A 108 -5.66 25.00 14.91
N PRO A 109 -5.01 26.00 15.54
CA PRO A 109 -3.60 25.90 15.90
C PRO A 109 -3.33 24.68 16.79
N GLY A 110 -2.39 23.84 16.37
CA GLY A 110 -2.01 22.61 17.10
C GLY A 110 -2.90 21.40 16.86
N ALA A 111 -3.97 21.51 16.06
CA ALA A 111 -4.77 20.37 15.64
C ALA A 111 -4.27 19.81 14.31
N TYR A 112 -4.16 18.48 14.26
CA TYR A 112 -3.70 17.75 13.07
C TYR A 112 -4.70 16.65 12.72
N THR A 113 -4.86 16.41 11.42
CA THR A 113 -5.57 15.24 10.88
C THR A 113 -4.60 14.36 10.11
N ARG A 114 -4.71 13.05 10.27
CA ARG A 114 -3.88 12.09 9.54
C ARG A 114 -4.61 11.65 8.29
N ARG A 115 -3.95 11.78 7.13
CA ARG A 115 -4.56 11.47 5.83
C ARG A 115 -3.56 10.75 4.94
N VAL A 116 -4.07 9.80 4.14
CA VAL A 116 -3.32 9.22 3.03
C VAL A 116 -3.18 10.30 1.96
N VAL A 117 -1.94 10.72 1.71
CA VAL A 117 -1.57 11.78 0.76
C VAL A 117 -0.97 11.23 -0.52
N TRP A 118 -0.63 9.95 -0.53
CA TRP A 118 -0.24 9.23 -1.72
C TRP A 118 -0.54 7.75 -1.53
N SER A 119 -0.97 7.09 -2.59
CA SER A 119 -1.29 5.68 -2.59
C SER A 119 -1.00 5.13 -3.98
N ASN A 120 -0.26 4.03 -4.05
CA ASN A 120 -0.09 3.29 -5.28
C ASN A 120 -0.04 1.79 -4.99
N GLY A 121 -0.63 1.00 -5.88
CA GLY A 121 -0.71 -0.45 -5.74
C GLY A 121 -0.46 -1.14 -7.06
N ARG A 122 0.22 -2.27 -7.00
CA ARG A 122 0.55 -3.09 -8.18
C ARG A 122 0.32 -4.56 -7.87
N SER A 123 -0.35 -5.24 -8.80
CA SER A 123 -0.51 -6.69 -8.73
C SER A 123 0.82 -7.37 -9.07
N GLY A 124 1.20 -8.37 -8.27
CA GLY A 124 2.24 -9.34 -8.61
C GLY A 124 1.76 -10.44 -9.56
N GLY A 125 0.47 -10.44 -9.91
CA GLY A 125 -0.22 -11.48 -10.69
C GLY A 125 -0.75 -12.63 -9.83
N THR A 126 -1.23 -13.68 -10.49
CA THR A 126 -1.49 -14.97 -9.86
C THR A 126 -0.15 -15.54 -9.42
N LEU A 127 0.08 -15.59 -8.12
CA LEU A 127 1.34 -16.11 -7.57
C LEU A 127 1.16 -17.58 -7.20
N LEU A 128 2.03 -18.42 -7.75
CA LEU A 128 2.32 -19.69 -7.09
C LEU A 128 3.12 -19.40 -5.82
N PRO A 129 3.01 -20.22 -4.78
CA PRO A 129 3.65 -19.94 -3.51
C PRO A 129 5.18 -19.75 -3.63
N GLN A 130 5.85 -20.50 -4.51
CA GLN A 130 7.28 -20.35 -4.80
C GLN A 130 7.67 -18.97 -5.37
N ASP A 131 6.73 -18.25 -5.97
CA ASP A 131 6.94 -16.95 -6.58
C ASP A 131 6.67 -15.79 -5.61
N ALA A 132 6.39 -16.08 -4.33
CA ALA A 132 6.06 -15.08 -3.30
C ALA A 132 7.08 -13.94 -3.22
N ARG A 133 8.38 -14.24 -3.44
CA ARG A 133 9.46 -13.24 -3.43
C ARG A 133 9.31 -12.16 -4.50
N ARG A 134 8.55 -12.41 -5.57
CA ARG A 134 8.26 -11.40 -6.59
C ARG A 134 7.54 -10.19 -6.00
N LEU A 135 6.76 -10.35 -4.93
CA LEU A 135 6.13 -9.23 -4.23
C LEU A 135 7.16 -8.27 -3.64
N ALA A 136 8.34 -8.74 -3.21
CA ALA A 136 9.42 -7.84 -2.79
C ALA A 136 9.97 -7.01 -3.96
N THR A 137 10.04 -7.58 -5.16
CA THR A 137 10.41 -6.81 -6.37
C THR A 137 9.37 -5.74 -6.68
N VAL A 138 8.08 -6.09 -6.62
CA VAL A 138 6.98 -5.14 -6.82
C VAL A 138 7.02 -4.02 -5.76
N ALA A 139 7.30 -4.36 -4.49
CA ALA A 139 7.44 -3.38 -3.42
C ALA A 139 8.60 -2.39 -3.67
N ARG A 140 9.75 -2.90 -4.15
CA ARG A 140 10.90 -2.06 -4.53
C ARG A 140 10.55 -1.10 -5.67
N GLU A 141 9.91 -1.59 -6.73
CA GLU A 141 9.51 -0.76 -7.88
C GLU A 141 8.54 0.36 -7.45
N LEU A 142 7.53 0.04 -6.64
CA LEU A 142 6.60 1.05 -6.09
C LEU A 142 7.34 2.09 -5.22
N ALA A 143 8.36 1.66 -4.47
CA ALA A 143 9.18 2.55 -3.68
C ALA A 143 10.08 3.46 -4.54
N GLU A 144 10.60 2.97 -5.67
CA GLU A 144 11.36 3.77 -6.64
C GLU A 144 10.47 4.83 -7.31
N GLU A 145 9.21 4.48 -7.60
CA GLU A 145 8.21 5.43 -8.10
C GLU A 145 7.91 6.52 -7.07
N LEU A 146 7.65 6.13 -5.81
CA LEU A 146 7.46 7.08 -4.72
C LEU A 146 8.68 8.00 -4.56
N ARG A 147 9.90 7.45 -4.62
CA ARG A 147 11.13 8.26 -4.59
C ARG A 147 11.17 9.29 -5.71
N GLY A 148 10.74 8.91 -6.92
CA GLY A 148 10.59 9.83 -8.04
C GLY A 148 9.62 10.97 -7.76
N GLU A 149 8.47 10.67 -7.14
CA GLU A 149 7.49 11.68 -6.73
C GLU A 149 8.03 12.59 -5.61
N LEU A 150 8.81 12.05 -4.66
CA LEU A 150 9.45 12.81 -3.58
C LEU A 150 10.64 13.69 -4.03
N ALA A 151 11.11 13.52 -5.26
CA ALA A 151 12.25 14.27 -5.80
C ALA A 151 11.82 15.37 -6.80
N ARG A 152 10.53 15.43 -7.14
CA ARG A 152 9.94 16.36 -8.13
C ARG A 152 9.32 17.58 -7.47
#